data_AF-A0A519Z6M1-F1
#
_entry.id   AF-A0A519Z6M1-F1
#
_cell.length_a   1.000
_cell.length_b   1.000
_cell.length_c   1.000
_cell.angle_alpha   90.00
_cell.angle_beta   90.00
_cell.angle_gamma   90.00
#
_symmetry.space_group_name_H-M   'P 1'
#
loop_
_entity.id
_entity.type
_entity.pdbx_description
1 polymer ?
#
loop_
_entity_poly.entity_id
_entity_poly.type
_entity_poly.pdbx_seq_one_letter_code
_entity_poly.pdbx_strand_id
1 'polypeptide(L)'
;MARKLFSHSLRRDNRPVTNPQLAESLRCLAQCLGVKALKPLAWDDDHIAIALMVDVELPPLGNYDGLDIRAQEPVLLVLSRAHYPTKTPAMYPDRLNFPKNQFAHLYVAAPGRPPGFCLVRGDFKEWYANRRLSDVVVRTRNWLRDAATGELAVDGEQFDPVRLEGYRGSIVYPYDVLANVVQTDAAYASGHFAVALFENTASGDASPIFRLDQILTANTAEAAIKLLFQGMKDLLAADSPHIKKYDLGYVLWSADPTTYATYNVDLPRSWSGLQAFCHAYGLDLASLEQFLVRADLNYLPQVPVVCAVRRPQQLIGFSANLEFINFYLTLNDADKDRETELLIQDIPVQMQRHSEPLTRRKAREISAAPAQPDAYTWVAGCGALGSKVVMHFARSGYTNLVLLDPDRLSPHNLVRHALLAEHEGMNKALALKQVVQQLYRHEGDVDVLAASQSADFILAPQPTDKPLPVSRLLDFTASEAFLHTVIDSTILNQAVVSRGLISDHGQLGILSLEG
;
A
#
# COMPACT_ATOMS: atom_id res chain seq x y z
N MET A 1 -37.19 -11.36 -25.03
CA MET A 1 -36.70 -9.98 -24.78
C MET A 1 -35.36 -10.07 -24.09
N ALA A 2 -34.34 -9.35 -24.57
CA ALA A 2 -33.06 -9.24 -23.86
C ALA A 2 -33.29 -8.68 -22.45
N ARG A 3 -32.62 -9.26 -21.44
CA ARG A 3 -32.71 -8.78 -20.05
C ARG A 3 -32.19 -7.33 -20.00
N LYS A 4 -32.93 -6.43 -19.34
CA LYS A 4 -32.53 -5.02 -19.14
C LYS A 4 -31.96 -4.76 -17.74
N LEU A 5 -32.43 -5.51 -16.75
CA LEU A 5 -32.01 -5.42 -15.35
C LEU A 5 -31.35 -6.72 -14.89
N PHE A 6 -30.37 -6.60 -14.00
CA PHE A 6 -29.65 -7.71 -13.38
C PHE A 6 -30.57 -8.50 -12.46
N SER A 7 -31.43 -7.83 -11.69
CA SER A 7 -32.41 -8.40 -10.78
C SER A 7 -33.37 -9.40 -11.45
N HIS A 8 -33.62 -9.26 -12.76
CA HIS A 8 -34.42 -10.21 -13.54
C HIS A 8 -33.73 -11.58 -13.72
N SER A 9 -32.42 -11.66 -13.45
CA SER A 9 -31.68 -12.93 -13.43
C SER A 9 -31.80 -13.65 -12.09
N LEU A 10 -32.18 -12.95 -11.02
CA LEU A 10 -32.27 -13.48 -9.66
C LEU A 10 -33.65 -14.11 -9.42
N ARG A 11 -33.67 -15.18 -8.60
CA ARG A 11 -34.92 -15.83 -8.18
C ARG A 11 -35.47 -15.16 -6.93
N ARG A 12 -36.78 -15.30 -6.70
CA ARG A 12 -37.40 -14.88 -5.44
C ARG A 12 -36.80 -15.66 -4.27
N ASP A 13 -36.44 -14.93 -3.21
CA ASP A 13 -36.04 -15.56 -1.96
C ASP A 13 -37.24 -15.68 -1.04
N ASN A 14 -37.73 -16.91 -0.89
CA ASN A 14 -38.86 -17.24 -0.01
C ASN A 14 -38.40 -17.76 1.36
N ARG A 15 -37.10 -17.79 1.63
CA ARG A 15 -36.57 -18.27 2.90
C ARG A 15 -36.93 -17.25 4.00
N PRO A 16 -37.32 -17.70 5.21
CA PRO A 16 -37.66 -16.78 6.29
C PRO A 16 -36.45 -15.94 6.70
N VAL A 17 -36.71 -14.68 7.10
CA VAL A 17 -35.71 -13.81 7.71
C VAL A 17 -35.69 -14.12 9.20
N THR A 18 -34.68 -14.85 9.67
CA THR A 18 -34.54 -15.27 11.07
C THR A 18 -33.82 -14.25 11.94
N ASN A 19 -33.02 -13.36 11.35
CA ASN A 19 -32.37 -12.27 12.06
C ASN A 19 -33.38 -11.16 12.40
N PRO A 20 -33.63 -10.88 13.70
CA PRO A 20 -34.67 -9.92 14.11
C PRO A 20 -34.35 -8.48 13.73
N GLN A 21 -33.08 -8.07 13.78
CA GLN A 21 -32.63 -6.71 13.43
C GLN A 21 -32.79 -6.45 11.93
N LEU A 22 -32.50 -7.46 11.10
CA LEU A 22 -32.75 -7.40 9.67
C LEU A 22 -34.25 -7.31 9.38
N ALA A 23 -35.07 -8.15 10.02
CA ALA A 23 -36.52 -8.13 9.84
C ALA A 23 -37.14 -6.77 10.23
N GLU A 24 -36.68 -6.16 11.31
CA GLU A 24 -37.09 -4.81 11.70
C GLU A 24 -36.64 -3.75 10.68
N SER A 25 -35.38 -3.80 10.26
CA SER A 25 -34.83 -2.83 9.29
C SER A 25 -35.55 -2.90 7.94
N LEU A 26 -35.91 -4.10 7.47
CA LEU A 26 -36.72 -4.30 6.26
C LEU A 26 -38.14 -3.74 6.41
N ARG A 27 -38.78 -3.90 7.57
CA ARG A 27 -40.10 -3.30 7.85
C ARG A 27 -40.03 -1.78 7.84
N CYS A 28 -39.04 -1.19 8.52
CA CYS A 28 -38.84 0.25 8.51
C CYS A 28 -38.57 0.78 7.09
N LEU A 29 -37.74 0.09 6.31
CA LEU A 29 -37.49 0.47 4.92
C LEU A 29 -38.77 0.38 4.07
N ALA A 30 -39.57 -0.67 4.22
CA ALA A 30 -40.86 -0.80 3.51
C ALA A 30 -41.81 0.37 3.81
N GLN A 31 -41.90 0.77 5.09
CA GLN A 31 -42.68 1.92 5.53
C GLN A 31 -42.14 3.23 4.93
N CYS A 32 -40.82 3.45 4.96
CA CYS A 32 -40.19 4.64 4.38
C CYS A 32 -40.44 4.76 2.87
N LEU A 33 -40.46 3.63 2.16
CA LEU A 33 -40.73 3.56 0.72
C LEU A 33 -42.24 3.55 0.38
N GLY A 34 -43.12 3.56 1.38
CA GLY A 34 -44.58 3.51 1.15
C GLY A 34 -45.09 2.21 0.53
N VAL A 35 -44.33 1.11 0.64
CA VAL A 35 -44.70 -0.20 0.07
C VAL A 35 -45.20 -1.16 1.14
N LYS A 36 -46.24 -1.94 0.81
CA LYS A 36 -46.82 -2.92 1.76
C LYS A 36 -45.81 -3.97 2.22
N ALA A 37 -44.96 -4.45 1.32
CA ALA A 37 -43.92 -5.43 1.61
C ALA A 37 -42.80 -5.34 0.58
N LEU A 38 -41.56 -5.47 1.05
CA LEU A 38 -40.40 -5.69 0.18
C LEU A 38 -40.45 -7.12 -0.36
N LYS A 39 -39.94 -7.31 -1.56
CA LYS A 39 -39.88 -8.63 -2.20
C LYS A 39 -38.41 -9.02 -2.37
N PRO A 40 -37.83 -9.81 -1.45
CA PRO A 40 -36.44 -10.22 -1.55
C PRO A 40 -36.16 -11.10 -2.77
N LEU A 41 -34.93 -11.01 -3.26
CA LEU A 41 -34.34 -11.84 -4.29
C LEU A 41 -33.14 -12.56 -3.69
N ALA A 42 -32.85 -13.77 -4.15
CA ALA A 42 -31.69 -14.52 -3.70
C ALA A 42 -30.44 -13.93 -4.39
N TRP A 43 -29.57 -13.28 -3.63
CA TRP A 43 -28.29 -12.80 -4.15
C TRP A 43 -27.27 -13.93 -4.21
N ASP A 44 -27.15 -14.67 -3.10
CA ASP A 44 -26.43 -15.92 -2.94
C ASP A 44 -27.03 -16.71 -1.75
N ASP A 45 -26.31 -17.70 -1.23
CA ASP A 45 -26.79 -18.52 -0.11
C ASP A 45 -26.96 -17.72 1.19
N ASP A 46 -26.14 -16.69 1.40
CA ASP A 46 -26.03 -15.92 2.65
C ASP A 46 -26.64 -14.51 2.57
N HIS A 47 -26.94 -14.01 1.37
CA HIS A 47 -27.41 -12.66 1.14
C HIS A 47 -28.73 -12.61 0.37
N ILE A 48 -29.53 -11.60 0.72
CA ILE A 48 -30.70 -11.19 -0.06
C ILE A 48 -30.40 -9.90 -0.82
N ALA A 49 -31.05 -9.72 -1.97
CA ALA A 49 -31.10 -8.46 -2.69
C ALA A 49 -32.53 -7.89 -2.68
N ILE A 50 -32.66 -6.58 -2.50
CA ILE A 50 -33.90 -5.83 -2.65
C ILE A 50 -33.72 -4.90 -3.86
N ALA A 51 -34.53 -5.08 -4.90
CA ALA A 51 -34.58 -4.16 -6.03
C ALA A 51 -35.35 -2.89 -5.63
N LEU A 52 -34.72 -1.74 -5.82
CA LEU A 52 -35.24 -0.42 -5.46
C LEU A 52 -35.20 0.50 -6.66
N MET A 53 -36.16 1.42 -6.73
CA MET A 53 -36.10 2.59 -7.60
C MET A 53 -35.71 3.80 -6.78
N VAL A 54 -34.67 4.50 -7.20
CA VAL A 54 -34.18 5.71 -6.54
C VAL A 54 -34.45 6.92 -7.43
N ASP A 55 -35.10 7.93 -6.85
CA ASP A 55 -35.30 9.23 -7.48
C ASP A 55 -34.00 10.01 -7.47
N VAL A 56 -33.48 10.42 -8.63
CA VAL A 56 -32.24 11.20 -8.76
C VAL A 56 -32.57 12.61 -9.24
N GLU A 57 -32.10 13.61 -8.51
CA GLU A 57 -32.18 15.01 -8.92
C GLU A 57 -31.14 15.27 -10.01
N LEU A 58 -31.57 15.30 -11.26
CA LEU A 58 -30.68 15.56 -12.40
C LEU A 58 -30.37 17.07 -12.55
N PRO A 59 -29.17 17.42 -13.03
CA PRO A 59 -28.83 18.81 -13.34
C PRO A 59 -29.76 19.41 -14.41
N PRO A 60 -30.13 20.71 -14.30
CA PRO A 60 -31.12 21.33 -15.19
C PRO A 60 -30.64 21.46 -16.64
N LEU A 61 -29.32 21.47 -16.88
CA LEU A 61 -28.72 21.56 -18.21
C LEU A 61 -28.43 20.18 -18.84
N GLY A 62 -28.92 19.09 -18.23
CA GLY A 62 -28.59 17.74 -18.62
C GLY A 62 -27.31 17.23 -17.97
N ASN A 63 -27.11 15.91 -18.05
CA ASN A 63 -26.01 15.23 -17.38
C ASN A 63 -24.66 15.66 -17.93
N TYR A 64 -23.67 15.75 -17.04
CA TYR A 64 -22.28 16.02 -17.39
C TYR A 64 -21.78 15.05 -18.46
N ASP A 65 -21.14 15.56 -19.52
CA ASP A 65 -20.62 14.81 -20.68
C ASP A 65 -21.58 13.76 -21.29
N GLY A 66 -22.90 13.97 -21.15
CA GLY A 66 -23.90 13.03 -21.67
C GLY A 66 -23.95 11.68 -20.93
N LEU A 67 -23.43 11.61 -19.70
CA LEU A 67 -23.49 10.42 -18.85
C LEU A 67 -24.93 9.89 -18.72
N ASP A 68 -25.16 8.58 -18.86
CA ASP A 68 -26.52 7.98 -18.78
C ASP A 68 -26.92 7.65 -17.32
N ILE A 69 -27.16 8.69 -16.52
CA ILE A 69 -27.87 8.63 -15.24
C ILE A 69 -29.32 9.09 -15.45
N ARG A 70 -30.28 8.35 -14.88
CA ARG A 70 -31.71 8.62 -15.08
C ARG A 70 -32.31 9.22 -13.81
N ALA A 71 -33.33 10.05 -13.98
CA ALA A 71 -34.11 10.60 -12.87
C ALA A 71 -34.78 9.51 -12.00
N GLN A 72 -34.93 8.33 -12.57
CA GLN A 72 -35.40 7.12 -11.94
C GLN A 72 -34.33 6.06 -12.20
N GLU A 73 -33.47 5.78 -11.21
CA GLU A 73 -32.39 4.80 -11.36
C GLU A 73 -32.68 3.52 -10.57
N PRO A 74 -32.75 2.35 -11.24
CA PRO A 74 -32.94 1.08 -10.56
C PRO A 74 -31.61 0.60 -9.93
N VAL A 75 -31.67 0.26 -8.65
CA VAL A 75 -30.54 -0.17 -7.84
C VAL A 75 -30.88 -1.43 -7.05
N LEU A 76 -29.85 -2.14 -6.57
CA LEU A 76 -29.98 -3.31 -5.72
C LEU A 76 -29.32 -3.06 -4.36
N LEU A 77 -30.12 -3.20 -3.30
CA LEU A 77 -29.67 -3.24 -1.92
C LEU A 77 -29.41 -4.69 -1.52
N VAL A 78 -28.16 -5.04 -1.24
CA VAL A 78 -27.75 -6.38 -0.82
C VAL A 78 -27.46 -6.41 0.68
N LEU A 79 -28.00 -7.40 1.38
CA LEU A 79 -27.97 -7.53 2.84
C LEU A 79 -27.60 -8.94 3.25
N SER A 80 -26.73 -9.08 4.25
CA SER A 80 -26.45 -10.38 4.86
C SER A 80 -27.64 -10.88 5.68
N ARG A 81 -28.02 -12.14 5.52
CA ARG A 81 -29.15 -12.74 6.25
C ARG A 81 -28.79 -13.05 7.70
N ALA A 82 -27.60 -13.62 7.92
CA ALA A 82 -27.15 -14.07 9.22
C ALA A 82 -26.41 -12.95 9.98
N HIS A 83 -25.50 -12.25 9.30
CA HIS A 83 -24.53 -11.37 9.94
C HIS A 83 -24.94 -9.89 9.93
N TYR A 84 -26.19 -9.55 9.61
CA TYR A 84 -26.65 -8.17 9.72
C TYR A 84 -26.80 -7.75 11.19
N PRO A 85 -26.41 -6.53 11.60
CA PRO A 85 -25.85 -5.43 10.81
C PRO A 85 -24.31 -5.39 10.80
N THR A 86 -23.61 -6.35 11.43
CA THR A 86 -22.14 -6.34 11.49
C THR A 86 -21.49 -6.51 10.12
N LYS A 87 -22.14 -7.27 9.22
CA LYS A 87 -21.94 -7.18 7.78
C LYS A 87 -22.89 -6.15 7.20
N THR A 88 -22.32 -5.02 6.79
CA THR A 88 -23.08 -3.85 6.35
C THR A 88 -23.81 -4.08 5.02
N PRO A 89 -24.83 -3.25 4.73
CA PRO A 89 -25.45 -3.23 3.42
C PRO A 89 -24.48 -2.87 2.30
N ALA A 90 -24.78 -3.31 1.08
CA ALA A 90 -24.09 -2.88 -0.13
C ALA A 90 -25.10 -2.48 -1.21
N MET A 91 -24.76 -1.47 -2.01
CA MET A 91 -25.63 -0.94 -3.06
C MET A 91 -24.97 -1.14 -4.43
N TYR A 92 -25.77 -1.54 -5.42
CA TYR A 92 -25.31 -1.84 -6.78
C TYR A 92 -26.24 -1.22 -7.82
N PRO A 93 -25.76 -0.86 -9.02
CA PRO A 93 -26.63 -0.56 -10.14
C PRO A 93 -27.35 -1.84 -10.60
N ASP A 94 -28.63 -1.73 -10.94
CA ASP A 94 -29.41 -2.88 -11.44
C ASP A 94 -29.39 -2.97 -12.97
N ARG A 95 -29.13 -1.86 -13.68
CA ARG A 95 -29.07 -1.88 -15.15
C ARG A 95 -27.86 -2.66 -15.66
N LEU A 96 -28.09 -3.53 -16.63
CA LEU A 96 -27.01 -4.22 -17.34
C LEU A 96 -26.20 -3.28 -18.26
N ASN A 97 -26.80 -2.16 -18.67
CA ASN A 97 -26.17 -1.12 -19.48
C ASN A 97 -25.80 0.14 -18.66
N PHE A 98 -25.59 0.01 -17.34
CA PHE A 98 -25.10 1.13 -16.53
C PHE A 98 -23.68 1.51 -17.00
N PRO A 99 -23.35 2.80 -17.19
CA PRO A 99 -22.06 3.23 -17.76
C PRO A 99 -20.92 3.15 -16.73
N LYS A 100 -20.71 1.97 -16.15
CA LYS A 100 -19.80 1.71 -15.03
C LYS A 100 -18.35 2.15 -15.27
N ASN A 101 -17.89 2.13 -16.52
CA ASN A 101 -16.50 2.49 -16.83
C ASN A 101 -16.25 4.02 -16.90
N GLN A 102 -17.28 4.83 -16.72
CA GLN A 102 -17.20 6.29 -16.79
C GLN A 102 -17.23 6.95 -15.40
N PHE A 103 -17.33 6.17 -14.33
CA PHE A 103 -17.43 6.70 -12.97
C PHE A 103 -16.27 6.27 -12.07
N ALA A 104 -15.75 7.23 -11.31
CA ALA A 104 -14.99 6.96 -10.10
C ALA A 104 -15.89 6.34 -9.01
N HIS A 105 -15.30 5.90 -7.89
CA HIS A 105 -16.05 5.41 -6.73
C HIS A 105 -16.99 4.22 -7.00
N LEU A 106 -16.62 3.36 -7.95
CA LEU A 106 -17.18 2.02 -8.11
C LEU A 106 -16.14 0.98 -7.68
N TYR A 107 -16.57 -0.03 -6.94
CA TYR A 107 -15.74 -1.18 -6.63
C TYR A 107 -15.56 -2.08 -7.86
N VAL A 108 -14.40 -2.74 -7.96
CA VAL A 108 -14.15 -3.77 -8.98
C VAL A 108 -15.25 -4.82 -8.93
N ALA A 109 -15.82 -5.13 -10.09
CA ALA A 109 -16.94 -6.05 -10.18
C ALA A 109 -16.50 -7.50 -9.93
N ALA A 110 -17.32 -8.25 -9.19
CA ALA A 110 -17.21 -9.70 -9.18
C ALA A 110 -17.69 -10.28 -10.52
N PRO A 111 -17.18 -11.45 -10.97
CA PRO A 111 -17.53 -11.99 -12.28
C PRO A 111 -19.03 -12.18 -12.43
N GLY A 112 -19.59 -11.59 -13.49
CA GLY A 112 -21.02 -11.66 -13.78
C GLY A 112 -21.92 -10.90 -12.79
N ARG A 113 -21.36 -10.03 -11.93
CA ARG A 113 -22.12 -9.18 -11.00
C ARG A 113 -21.93 -7.70 -11.35
N PRO A 114 -22.90 -6.82 -11.03
CA PRO A 114 -22.68 -5.38 -11.12
C PRO A 114 -21.60 -4.91 -10.12
N PRO A 115 -20.89 -3.81 -10.40
CA PRO A 115 -19.96 -3.20 -9.45
C PRO A 115 -20.71 -2.55 -8.29
N GLY A 116 -20.17 -2.61 -7.08
CA GLY A 116 -20.77 -1.94 -5.92
C GLY A 116 -20.47 -0.44 -5.91
N PHE A 117 -21.38 0.37 -5.37
CA PHE A 117 -21.12 1.79 -5.12
C PHE A 117 -20.25 2.00 -3.88
N CYS A 118 -19.19 2.80 -4.01
CA CYS A 118 -18.43 3.32 -2.88
C CYS A 118 -19.15 4.56 -2.33
N LEU A 119 -20.04 4.33 -1.36
CA LEU A 119 -20.98 5.37 -0.89
C LEU A 119 -20.32 6.44 -0.02
N VAL A 120 -19.25 6.12 0.73
CA VAL A 120 -18.63 7.07 1.68
C VAL A 120 -17.13 7.13 1.45
N ARG A 121 -16.54 8.29 1.74
CA ARG A 121 -15.08 8.43 1.83
C ARG A 121 -14.65 7.98 3.23
N GLY A 122 -14.06 6.79 3.32
CA GLY A 122 -13.63 6.18 4.58
C GLY A 122 -14.31 4.82 4.83
N ASP A 123 -14.34 4.40 6.09
CA ASP A 123 -14.91 3.12 6.46
C ASP A 123 -16.45 3.17 6.46
N PHE A 124 -17.08 2.38 5.59
CA PHE A 124 -18.54 2.33 5.48
C PHE A 124 -19.22 1.71 6.70
N LYS A 125 -18.54 0.81 7.42
CA LYS A 125 -19.07 0.19 8.63
C LYS A 125 -19.18 1.19 9.76
N GLU A 126 -18.15 2.01 9.97
CA GLU A 126 -18.18 3.12 10.92
C GLU A 126 -19.27 4.14 10.58
N TRP A 127 -19.39 4.50 9.29
CA TRP A 127 -20.47 5.39 8.85
C TRP A 127 -21.87 4.79 9.11
N TYR A 128 -22.06 3.50 8.83
CA TYR A 128 -23.35 2.83 8.97
C TYR A 128 -23.77 2.54 10.42
N ALA A 129 -22.82 2.47 11.35
CA ALA A 129 -23.07 2.07 12.74
C ALA A 129 -24.19 2.87 13.44
N ASN A 130 -24.40 4.13 13.04
CA ASN A 130 -25.43 5.01 13.58
C ASN A 130 -26.46 5.45 12.52
N ARG A 131 -26.75 4.58 11.54
CA ARG A 131 -27.62 4.86 10.39
C ARG A 131 -28.65 3.74 10.17
N ARG A 132 -29.66 4.05 9.36
CA ARG A 132 -30.72 3.13 8.92
C ARG A 132 -30.59 2.83 7.42
N LEU A 133 -31.28 1.81 6.94
CA LEU A 133 -31.32 1.49 5.50
C LEU A 133 -31.84 2.64 4.64
N SER A 134 -32.75 3.47 5.15
CA SER A 134 -33.21 4.69 4.48
C SER A 134 -32.06 5.67 4.21
N ASP A 135 -31.11 5.80 5.14
CA ASP A 135 -29.96 6.70 4.99
C ASP A 135 -29.01 6.17 3.90
N VAL A 136 -28.89 4.85 3.77
CA VAL A 136 -28.12 4.20 2.68
C VAL A 136 -28.74 4.51 1.32
N VAL A 137 -30.07 4.45 1.21
CA VAL A 137 -30.80 4.81 -0.02
C VAL A 137 -30.60 6.29 -0.35
N VAL A 138 -30.74 7.19 0.63
CA VAL A 138 -30.48 8.62 0.46
C VAL A 138 -29.03 8.88 0.04
N ARG A 139 -28.06 8.17 0.63
CA ARG A 139 -26.66 8.34 0.24
C ARG A 139 -26.40 7.83 -1.18
N THR A 140 -27.05 6.75 -1.59
CA THR A 140 -26.99 6.24 -2.98
C THR A 140 -27.56 7.24 -3.97
N ARG A 141 -28.70 7.88 -3.62
CA ARG A 141 -29.25 9.00 -4.41
C ARG A 141 -28.23 10.12 -4.57
N ASN A 142 -27.61 10.53 -3.48
CA ASN A 142 -26.61 11.61 -3.52
C ASN A 142 -25.41 11.19 -4.40
N TRP A 143 -24.92 9.95 -4.27
CA TRP A 143 -23.87 9.42 -5.14
C TRP A 143 -24.25 9.49 -6.63
N LEU A 144 -25.48 9.12 -7.00
CA LEU A 144 -25.97 9.18 -8.37
C LEU A 144 -26.14 10.61 -8.89
N ARG A 145 -26.55 11.53 -8.02
CA ARG A 145 -26.59 12.97 -8.34
C ARG A 145 -25.18 13.50 -8.60
N ASP A 146 -24.25 13.21 -7.69
CA ASP A 146 -22.83 13.60 -7.82
C ASP A 146 -22.23 12.95 -9.10
N ALA A 147 -22.69 11.77 -9.50
CA ALA A 147 -22.33 11.12 -10.76
C ALA A 147 -22.88 11.88 -11.98
N ALA A 148 -24.14 12.31 -11.92
CA ALA A 148 -24.79 13.05 -13.00
C ALA A 148 -24.20 14.46 -13.21
N THR A 149 -23.62 15.06 -12.17
CA THR A 149 -22.94 16.36 -12.23
C THR A 149 -21.45 16.27 -12.56
N GLY A 150 -20.87 15.07 -12.62
CA GLY A 150 -19.43 14.87 -12.84
C GLY A 150 -18.56 15.10 -11.60
N GLU A 151 -19.16 15.30 -10.44
CA GLU A 151 -18.48 15.65 -9.18
C GLU A 151 -17.91 14.44 -8.43
N LEU A 152 -18.09 13.21 -8.96
CA LEU A 152 -17.50 12.01 -8.36
C LEU A 152 -15.97 11.93 -8.52
N ALA A 153 -15.43 12.39 -9.65
CA ALA A 153 -14.06 12.05 -10.05
C ALA A 153 -13.00 13.08 -9.63
N VAL A 154 -13.41 14.30 -9.27
CA VAL A 154 -12.49 15.42 -9.04
C VAL A 154 -12.50 15.82 -7.57
N ASP A 155 -11.35 15.62 -6.90
CA ASP A 155 -11.08 16.16 -5.57
C ASP A 155 -9.90 17.12 -5.69
N GLY A 156 -10.17 18.43 -5.74
CA GLY A 156 -9.11 19.44 -5.80
C GLY A 156 -8.22 19.39 -7.05
N GLU A 157 -8.79 19.17 -8.24
CA GLU A 157 -8.09 19.07 -9.54
C GLU A 157 -7.15 17.85 -9.68
N GLN A 158 -7.34 16.84 -8.84
CA GLN A 158 -6.65 15.55 -8.92
C GLN A 158 -7.60 14.43 -9.34
N PHE A 159 -7.04 13.39 -9.98
CA PHE A 159 -7.75 12.21 -10.44
C PHE A 159 -7.84 11.16 -9.32
N ASP A 160 -9.04 10.68 -8.99
CA ASP A 160 -9.21 9.54 -8.07
C ASP A 160 -8.83 8.24 -8.80
N PRO A 161 -7.88 7.43 -8.29
CA PRO A 161 -7.55 6.13 -8.89
C PRO A 161 -8.71 5.11 -8.79
N VAL A 162 -8.62 4.03 -9.58
CA VAL A 162 -9.58 2.92 -9.54
C VAL A 162 -9.60 2.31 -8.13
N ARG A 163 -10.81 2.08 -7.60
CA ARG A 163 -10.99 1.38 -6.32
C ARG A 163 -10.83 -0.11 -6.50
N LEU A 164 -9.57 -0.53 -6.44
CA LEU A 164 -9.18 -1.93 -6.48
C LEU A 164 -9.65 -2.64 -5.18
N GLU A 165 -10.31 -3.80 -5.29
CA GLU A 165 -10.70 -4.65 -4.16
C GLU A 165 -10.52 -6.14 -4.52
N GLY A 166 -10.51 -7.02 -3.52
CA GLY A 166 -10.38 -8.46 -3.75
C GLY A 166 -8.98 -8.91 -4.15
N TYR A 167 -7.96 -8.14 -3.75
CA TYR A 167 -6.55 -8.45 -3.98
C TYR A 167 -6.16 -9.82 -3.42
N ARG A 168 -5.23 -10.49 -4.11
CA ARG A 168 -4.47 -11.62 -3.56
C ARG A 168 -3.01 -11.21 -3.45
N GLY A 169 -2.52 -11.11 -2.22
CA GLY A 169 -1.15 -10.67 -1.97
C GLY A 169 -0.95 -9.15 -2.12
N SER A 170 0.30 -8.72 -2.02
CA SER A 170 0.68 -7.32 -2.05
C SER A 170 1.99 -7.10 -2.78
N ILE A 171 2.16 -5.91 -3.35
CA ILE A 171 3.41 -5.44 -3.92
C ILE A 171 3.83 -4.16 -3.21
N VAL A 172 5.13 -4.03 -2.93
CA VAL A 172 5.69 -2.94 -2.13
C VAL A 172 6.79 -2.26 -2.96
N TYR A 173 6.56 -1.03 -3.40
CA TYR A 173 7.53 -0.21 -4.14
C TYR A 173 7.27 1.28 -3.92
N PRO A 174 8.31 2.14 -4.00
CA PRO A 174 8.11 3.58 -4.02
C PRO A 174 7.47 4.01 -5.34
N TYR A 175 6.33 4.70 -5.28
CA TYR A 175 5.63 5.17 -6.48
C TYR A 175 6.55 5.97 -7.41
N ASP A 176 7.33 6.89 -6.86
CA ASP A 176 8.18 7.80 -7.63
C ASP A 176 9.28 7.09 -8.41
N VAL A 177 9.78 5.94 -7.92
CA VAL A 177 10.77 5.12 -8.62
C VAL A 177 10.18 4.56 -9.90
N LEU A 178 8.97 4.01 -9.82
CA LEU A 178 8.26 3.43 -10.96
C LEU A 178 7.79 4.51 -11.94
N ALA A 179 7.30 5.63 -11.42
CA ALA A 179 6.91 6.78 -12.23
C ALA A 179 8.09 7.31 -13.04
N ASN A 180 9.27 7.44 -12.43
CA ASN A 180 10.48 7.88 -13.12
C ASN A 180 10.89 6.90 -14.23
N VAL A 181 10.81 5.58 -14.01
CA VAL A 181 11.09 4.57 -15.05
C VAL A 181 10.20 4.78 -16.28
N VAL A 182 8.91 4.97 -16.07
CA VAL A 182 7.93 5.17 -17.17
C VAL A 182 8.12 6.53 -17.85
N GLN A 183 8.39 7.59 -17.09
CA GLN A 183 8.56 8.94 -17.63
C GLN A 183 9.86 9.12 -18.41
N THR A 184 10.92 8.42 -18.02
CA THR A 184 12.22 8.44 -18.71
C THR A 184 12.33 7.38 -19.82
N ASP A 185 11.27 6.60 -20.03
CA ASP A 185 11.24 5.45 -20.96
C ASP A 185 12.46 4.55 -20.78
N ALA A 186 12.78 4.24 -19.52
CA ALA A 186 13.96 3.43 -19.15
C ALA A 186 13.71 1.93 -19.43
N ALA A 187 13.47 1.62 -20.71
CA ALA A 187 13.22 0.27 -21.19
C ALA A 187 14.44 -0.63 -21.01
N TYR A 188 14.20 -1.89 -20.62
CA TYR A 188 15.27 -2.87 -20.45
C TYR A 188 15.74 -3.49 -21.78
N ALA A 189 14.84 -3.55 -22.77
CA ALA A 189 15.07 -4.18 -24.07
C ALA A 189 14.26 -3.48 -25.18
N SER A 190 14.06 -4.15 -26.33
CA SER A 190 13.09 -3.70 -27.34
C SER A 190 11.67 -3.84 -26.79
N GLY A 191 10.99 -2.72 -26.60
CA GLY A 191 9.62 -2.64 -26.09
C GLY A 191 9.48 -1.61 -24.96
N HIS A 192 8.26 -1.43 -24.46
CA HIS A 192 7.97 -0.45 -23.40
C HIS A 192 7.73 -1.13 -22.05
N PHE A 193 8.78 -1.82 -21.58
CA PHE A 193 8.81 -2.41 -20.25
C PHE A 193 10.20 -2.36 -19.60
N ALA A 194 10.21 -2.37 -18.27
CA ALA A 194 11.40 -2.50 -17.45
C ALA A 194 11.35 -3.79 -16.64
N VAL A 195 12.53 -4.33 -16.34
CA VAL A 195 12.68 -5.50 -15.47
C VAL A 195 13.07 -5.02 -14.07
N ALA A 196 12.49 -5.64 -13.05
CA ALA A 196 12.71 -5.29 -11.66
C ALA A 196 12.95 -6.57 -10.84
N LEU A 197 13.85 -6.50 -9.86
CA LEU A 197 14.06 -7.58 -8.90
C LEU A 197 13.14 -7.34 -7.70
N PHE A 198 12.37 -8.36 -7.33
CA PHE A 198 11.52 -8.35 -6.15
C PHE A 198 11.96 -9.42 -5.16
N GLU A 199 12.00 -9.06 -3.87
CA GLU A 199 12.09 -10.00 -2.76
C GLU A 199 10.69 -10.49 -2.40
N ASN A 200 10.44 -11.80 -2.46
CA ASN A 200 9.19 -12.40 -2.03
C ASN A 200 9.24 -12.78 -0.56
N THR A 201 8.52 -12.02 0.27
CA THR A 201 8.50 -12.22 1.73
C THR A 201 7.28 -12.96 2.25
N ALA A 202 6.53 -13.64 1.38
CA ALA A 202 5.47 -14.51 1.83
C ALA A 202 6.02 -15.74 2.57
N SER A 203 5.42 -16.05 3.72
CA SER A 203 5.71 -17.24 4.51
C SER A 203 4.79 -18.40 4.12
N GLY A 204 5.34 -19.59 3.91
CA GLY A 204 4.56 -20.79 3.57
C GLY A 204 3.69 -20.59 2.32
N ASP A 205 2.43 -21.06 2.39
CA ASP A 205 1.45 -21.01 1.29
C ASP A 205 0.63 -19.70 1.24
N ALA A 206 1.08 -18.65 1.93
CA ALA A 206 0.42 -17.36 1.89
C ALA A 206 0.48 -16.73 0.47
N SER A 207 -0.45 -15.81 0.19
CA SER A 207 -0.39 -15.04 -1.05
C SER A 207 0.92 -14.24 -1.15
N PRO A 208 1.49 -14.06 -2.35
CA PRO A 208 2.80 -13.44 -2.52
C PRO A 208 2.88 -12.02 -1.98
N ILE A 209 4.04 -11.67 -1.43
CA ILE A 209 4.39 -10.32 -1.01
C ILE A 209 5.67 -9.94 -1.74
N PHE A 210 5.55 -9.25 -2.87
CA PHE A 210 6.70 -8.81 -3.65
C PHE A 210 7.16 -7.44 -3.19
N ARG A 211 8.37 -7.35 -2.68
CA ARG A 211 8.97 -6.07 -2.30
C ARG A 211 10.08 -5.72 -3.29
N LEU A 212 9.97 -4.56 -3.92
CA LEU A 212 10.96 -4.09 -4.87
C LEU A 212 12.33 -4.00 -4.20
N ASP A 213 13.30 -4.72 -4.73
CA ASP A 213 14.71 -4.58 -4.35
C ASP A 213 15.35 -3.48 -5.19
N GLN A 214 15.26 -3.61 -6.52
CA GLN A 214 15.83 -2.66 -7.48
C GLN A 214 15.22 -2.79 -8.87
N ILE A 215 15.30 -1.71 -9.66
CA ILE A 215 15.08 -1.74 -11.11
C ILE A 215 16.37 -2.19 -11.80
N LEU A 216 16.26 -3.11 -12.76
CA LEU A 216 17.41 -3.56 -13.53
C LEU A 216 17.73 -2.53 -14.62
N THR A 217 19.00 -2.13 -14.62
CA THR A 217 19.62 -1.27 -15.63
C THR A 217 20.86 -1.98 -16.16
N ALA A 218 21.49 -1.46 -17.21
CA ALA A 218 22.77 -2.00 -17.71
C ALA A 218 23.84 -2.14 -16.61
N ASN A 219 23.83 -1.25 -15.59
CA ASN A 219 24.80 -1.25 -14.51
C ASN A 219 24.41 -2.15 -13.32
N THR A 220 23.12 -2.45 -13.13
CA THR A 220 22.63 -3.22 -11.97
C THR A 220 22.24 -4.67 -12.32
N ALA A 221 22.05 -4.98 -13.61
CA ALA A 221 21.58 -6.29 -14.05
C ALA A 221 22.46 -7.46 -13.58
N GLU A 222 23.79 -7.35 -13.71
CA GLU A 222 24.71 -8.42 -13.28
C GLU A 222 24.58 -8.72 -11.78
N ALA A 223 24.52 -7.68 -10.95
CA ALA A 223 24.38 -7.82 -9.50
C ALA A 223 23.01 -8.42 -9.13
N ALA A 224 21.93 -7.97 -9.78
CA ALA A 224 20.59 -8.50 -9.57
C ALA A 224 20.49 -9.98 -9.94
N ILE A 225 21.08 -10.38 -11.07
CA ILE A 225 21.12 -11.78 -11.53
C ILE A 225 21.91 -12.65 -10.53
N LYS A 226 23.03 -12.16 -9.99
CA LYS A 226 23.78 -12.86 -8.93
C LYS A 226 22.92 -13.09 -7.69
N LEU A 227 22.15 -12.09 -7.25
CA LEU A 227 21.23 -12.23 -6.11
C LEU A 227 20.14 -13.27 -6.38
N LEU A 228 19.54 -13.23 -7.58
CA LEU A 228 18.54 -14.22 -8.01
C LEU A 228 19.08 -15.65 -7.94
N PHE A 229 20.25 -15.90 -8.54
CA PHE A 229 20.88 -17.23 -8.50
C PHE A 229 21.34 -17.65 -7.11
N GLN A 230 21.77 -16.71 -6.26
CA GLN A 230 22.10 -17.02 -4.88
C GLN A 230 20.87 -17.45 -4.10
N GLY A 231 19.75 -16.72 -4.22
CA GLY A 231 18.48 -17.10 -3.60
C GLY A 231 17.99 -18.48 -4.05
N MET A 232 18.16 -18.82 -5.33
CA MET A 232 17.86 -20.16 -5.85
C MET A 232 18.73 -21.25 -5.19
N LYS A 233 20.05 -21.02 -5.09
CA LYS A 233 20.97 -21.97 -4.45
C LYS A 233 20.63 -22.19 -2.97
N ASP A 234 20.34 -21.10 -2.25
CA ASP A 234 19.99 -21.16 -0.84
C ASP A 234 18.67 -21.94 -0.62
N LEU A 235 17.70 -21.77 -1.53
CA LEU A 235 16.45 -22.52 -1.52
C LEU A 235 16.66 -24.03 -1.73
N LEU A 236 17.53 -24.40 -2.67
CA LEU A 236 17.86 -25.80 -2.96
C LEU A 236 18.67 -26.48 -1.86
N ALA A 237 19.50 -25.72 -1.14
CA ALA A 237 20.33 -26.24 -0.06
C ALA A 237 19.53 -26.55 1.23
N ALA A 238 18.32 -26.01 1.40
CA ALA A 238 17.50 -26.11 2.61
C ALA A 238 18.22 -25.73 3.93
N ASP A 239 19.37 -25.08 3.85
CA ASP A 239 20.33 -24.91 4.94
C ASP A 239 20.10 -23.64 5.77
N SER A 240 19.01 -22.89 5.54
CA SER A 240 18.74 -21.67 6.30
C SER A 240 17.24 -21.46 6.59
N PRO A 241 16.87 -21.15 7.85
CA PRO A 241 15.51 -20.74 8.20
C PRO A 241 15.13 -19.34 7.66
N HIS A 242 16.07 -18.61 7.03
CA HIS A 242 15.89 -17.24 6.53
C HIS A 242 16.28 -17.10 5.06
N ILE A 243 15.84 -18.03 4.21
CA ILE A 243 16.11 -17.98 2.76
C ILE A 243 15.34 -16.82 2.13
N LYS A 244 16.07 -15.89 1.53
CA LYS A 244 15.48 -14.85 0.68
C LYS A 244 15.09 -15.45 -0.67
N LYS A 245 13.86 -15.20 -1.09
CA LYS A 245 13.32 -15.59 -2.39
C LYS A 245 13.29 -14.36 -3.27
N TYR A 246 13.84 -14.47 -4.47
CA TYR A 246 13.86 -13.38 -5.42
C TYR A 246 13.13 -13.78 -6.69
N ASP A 247 12.32 -12.86 -7.20
CA ASP A 247 11.52 -12.99 -8.42
C ASP A 247 11.80 -11.78 -9.32
N LEU A 248 11.94 -12.00 -10.62
CA LEU A 248 11.92 -10.95 -11.63
C LEU A 248 10.47 -10.56 -11.92
N GLY A 249 10.18 -9.27 -11.80
CA GLY A 249 8.93 -8.66 -12.20
C GLY A 249 9.11 -7.62 -13.28
N TYR A 250 7.98 -7.14 -13.79
CA TYR A 250 7.94 -6.34 -15.00
C TYR A 250 7.06 -5.11 -14.80
N VAL A 251 7.54 -3.96 -15.27
CA VAL A 251 6.79 -2.70 -15.27
C VAL A 251 6.50 -2.35 -16.71
N LEU A 252 5.22 -2.27 -17.06
CA LEU A 252 4.74 -2.12 -18.43
C LEU A 252 4.10 -0.74 -18.63
N TRP A 253 4.39 -0.08 -19.74
CA TRP A 253 3.74 1.18 -20.12
C TRP A 253 3.41 1.24 -21.61
N SER A 254 2.75 2.31 -22.03
CA SER A 254 2.52 2.62 -23.44
C SER A 254 3.57 3.60 -23.95
N ALA A 255 4.03 3.38 -25.17
CA ALA A 255 4.81 4.37 -25.93
C ALA A 255 4.01 5.64 -26.20
N ASP A 256 2.69 5.48 -26.36
CA ASP A 256 1.77 6.55 -26.68
C ASP A 256 1.47 7.39 -25.42
N PRO A 257 1.63 8.72 -25.46
CA PRO A 257 1.29 9.59 -24.33
C PRO A 257 -0.22 9.75 -24.11
N THR A 258 -1.07 9.00 -24.81
CA THR A 258 -2.53 8.99 -24.64
C THR A 258 -2.94 8.80 -23.18
N THR A 259 -3.89 9.61 -22.73
CA THR A 259 -4.43 9.58 -21.38
C THR A 259 -5.83 8.98 -21.35
N TYR A 260 -6.16 8.24 -20.29
CA TYR A 260 -7.44 7.54 -20.15
C TYR A 260 -8.23 8.01 -18.93
N ALA A 261 -9.36 8.67 -19.16
CA ALA A 261 -10.29 9.08 -18.10
C ALA A 261 -11.20 7.93 -17.61
N THR A 262 -11.31 6.85 -18.38
CA THR A 262 -12.20 5.73 -18.07
C THR A 262 -11.64 4.82 -16.98
N TYR A 263 -12.53 4.33 -16.13
CA TYR A 263 -12.26 3.38 -15.07
C TYR A 263 -12.61 1.97 -15.56
N ASN A 264 -11.64 1.08 -15.78
CA ASN A 264 -11.98 -0.31 -16.07
C ASN A 264 -12.26 -1.06 -14.74
N VAL A 265 -13.54 -1.29 -14.42
CA VAL A 265 -13.94 -1.99 -13.19
C VAL A 265 -14.02 -3.52 -13.35
N ASP A 266 -13.82 -4.03 -14.57
CA ASP A 266 -13.72 -5.46 -14.86
C ASP A 266 -12.24 -5.83 -15.08
N LEU A 267 -11.50 -5.97 -13.98
CA LEU A 267 -10.07 -6.26 -14.04
C LEU A 267 -9.79 -7.69 -14.48
N PRO A 268 -8.64 -7.91 -15.17
CA PRO A 268 -8.30 -9.21 -15.73
C PRO A 268 -8.06 -10.27 -14.65
N ARG A 269 -8.48 -11.50 -14.94
CA ARG A 269 -8.30 -12.69 -14.08
C ARG A 269 -7.65 -13.87 -14.80
N SER A 270 -7.33 -13.68 -16.08
CA SER A 270 -6.69 -14.65 -16.95
C SER A 270 -5.76 -13.89 -17.91
N TRP A 271 -4.82 -14.59 -18.53
CA TRP A 271 -3.85 -14.02 -19.46
C TRP A 271 -4.52 -13.32 -20.64
N SER A 272 -5.52 -13.97 -21.24
CA SER A 272 -6.35 -13.40 -22.31
C SER A 272 -7.08 -12.13 -21.86
N GLY A 273 -7.55 -12.11 -20.61
CA GLY A 273 -8.11 -10.91 -19.99
C GLY A 273 -7.08 -9.80 -19.83
N LEU A 274 -5.85 -10.13 -19.43
CA LEU A 274 -4.76 -9.16 -19.28
C LEU A 274 -4.32 -8.61 -20.65
N GLN A 275 -4.28 -9.45 -21.69
CA GLN A 275 -4.06 -9.01 -23.07
C GLN A 275 -5.13 -8.01 -23.52
N ALA A 276 -6.42 -8.31 -23.28
CA ALA A 276 -7.51 -7.38 -23.59
C ALA A 276 -7.41 -6.06 -22.80
N PHE A 277 -7.04 -6.15 -21.51
CA PHE A 277 -6.82 -4.98 -20.65
C PHE A 277 -5.67 -4.11 -21.16
N CYS A 278 -4.50 -4.70 -21.42
CA CYS A 278 -3.34 -4.00 -21.93
C CYS A 278 -3.62 -3.37 -23.29
N HIS A 279 -4.31 -4.09 -24.18
CA HIS A 279 -4.73 -3.56 -25.48
C HIS A 279 -5.64 -2.32 -25.34
N ALA A 280 -6.61 -2.34 -24.41
CA ALA A 280 -7.52 -1.22 -24.17
C ALA A 280 -6.78 0.06 -23.70
N TYR A 281 -5.63 -0.09 -23.05
CA TYR A 281 -4.78 1.01 -22.57
C TYR A 281 -3.50 1.21 -23.41
N GLY A 282 -3.38 0.54 -24.55
CA GLY A 282 -2.20 0.66 -25.42
C GLY A 282 -0.87 0.20 -24.81
N LEU A 283 -0.90 -0.67 -23.80
CA LEU A 283 0.29 -1.18 -23.11
C LEU A 283 0.98 -2.28 -23.93
N ASP A 284 2.31 -2.28 -23.95
CA ASP A 284 3.13 -3.16 -24.81
C ASP A 284 3.30 -4.60 -24.28
N LEU A 285 2.19 -5.29 -24.00
CA LEU A 285 2.22 -6.64 -23.43
C LEU A 285 2.87 -7.67 -24.38
N ALA A 286 2.82 -7.43 -25.70
CA ALA A 286 3.36 -8.35 -26.70
C ALA A 286 4.88 -8.49 -26.59
N SER A 287 5.60 -7.38 -26.43
CA SER A 287 7.06 -7.41 -26.20
C SER A 287 7.41 -8.12 -24.89
N LEU A 288 6.60 -7.91 -23.85
CA LEU A 288 6.76 -8.61 -22.57
C LEU A 288 6.51 -10.13 -22.71
N GLU A 289 5.47 -10.55 -23.45
CA GLU A 289 5.16 -11.96 -23.68
C GLU A 289 6.33 -12.69 -24.37
N GLN A 290 6.87 -12.12 -25.44
CA GLN A 290 8.03 -12.66 -26.13
C GLN A 290 9.25 -12.77 -25.20
N PHE A 291 9.46 -11.77 -24.36
CA PHE A 291 10.54 -11.79 -23.37
C PHE A 291 10.33 -12.88 -22.32
N LEU A 292 9.11 -13.02 -21.79
CA LEU A 292 8.76 -14.05 -20.79
C LEU A 292 9.00 -15.47 -21.32
N VAL A 293 8.79 -15.69 -22.61
CA VAL A 293 8.98 -17.00 -23.23
C VAL A 293 10.45 -17.28 -23.56
N ARG A 294 11.19 -16.28 -24.06
CA ARG A 294 12.58 -16.44 -24.51
C ARG A 294 13.61 -16.36 -23.39
N ALA A 295 13.44 -15.45 -22.44
CA ALA A 295 14.51 -14.93 -21.59
C ALA A 295 14.15 -14.83 -20.10
N ASP A 296 12.96 -15.27 -19.68
CA ASP A 296 12.56 -15.28 -18.28
C ASP A 296 13.48 -16.17 -17.44
N LEU A 297 14.20 -15.55 -16.51
CA LEU A 297 15.13 -16.22 -15.59
C LEU A 297 14.48 -16.60 -14.26
N ASN A 298 13.17 -16.38 -14.11
CA ASN A 298 12.45 -16.79 -12.91
C ASN A 298 12.54 -18.30 -12.71
N TYR A 299 13.04 -18.70 -11.54
CA TYR A 299 13.06 -20.10 -11.10
C TYR A 299 11.84 -20.45 -10.23
N LEU A 300 11.12 -19.43 -9.77
CA LEU A 300 9.85 -19.53 -9.08
C LEU A 300 8.72 -19.19 -10.06
N PRO A 301 7.54 -19.81 -9.92
CA PRO A 301 6.49 -19.67 -10.92
C PRO A 301 5.75 -18.32 -10.83
N GLN A 302 5.95 -17.53 -9.78
CA GLN A 302 5.16 -16.32 -9.55
C GLN A 302 5.83 -15.11 -10.20
N VAL A 303 5.14 -14.45 -11.12
CA VAL A 303 5.71 -13.34 -11.91
C VAL A 303 4.93 -12.05 -11.65
N PRO A 304 5.49 -11.05 -10.93
CA PRO A 304 4.84 -9.75 -10.76
C PRO A 304 4.84 -8.93 -12.05
N VAL A 305 3.70 -8.32 -12.37
CA VAL A 305 3.52 -7.44 -13.53
C VAL A 305 2.78 -6.17 -13.10
N VAL A 306 3.39 -5.01 -13.28
CA VAL A 306 2.86 -3.69 -12.93
C VAL A 306 2.51 -2.95 -14.21
N CYS A 307 1.23 -2.63 -14.40
CA CYS A 307 0.74 -1.89 -15.57
C CYS A 307 0.60 -0.40 -15.24
N ALA A 308 1.27 0.47 -16.00
CA ALA A 308 1.23 1.92 -15.85
C ALA A 308 0.21 2.53 -16.82
N VAL A 309 -0.93 2.98 -16.31
CA VAL A 309 -1.98 3.65 -17.08
C VAL A 309 -1.85 5.16 -16.90
N ARG A 310 -1.71 5.90 -18.00
CA ARG A 310 -1.63 7.36 -17.94
C ARG A 310 -3.02 7.98 -17.78
N ARG A 311 -3.19 8.81 -16.75
CA ARG A 311 -4.42 9.51 -16.42
C ARG A 311 -4.40 10.97 -16.90
N PRO A 312 -5.56 11.60 -17.12
CA PRO A 312 -5.63 12.99 -17.60
C PRO A 312 -5.04 14.01 -16.63
N GLN A 313 -5.03 13.70 -15.33
CA GLN A 313 -4.56 14.58 -14.26
C GLN A 313 -3.70 13.79 -13.26
N GLN A 314 -2.97 14.52 -12.40
CA GLN A 314 -2.22 13.94 -11.29
C GLN A 314 -3.14 13.13 -10.37
N LEU A 315 -2.70 11.96 -9.93
CA LEU A 315 -3.49 11.15 -9.01
C LEU A 315 -3.49 11.72 -7.59
N ILE A 316 -4.62 11.57 -6.90
CA ILE A 316 -4.73 11.93 -5.48
C ILE A 316 -3.67 11.16 -4.67
N GLY A 317 -2.85 11.90 -3.93
CA GLY A 317 -1.84 11.33 -3.04
C GLY A 317 -0.53 10.87 -3.71
N PHE A 318 -0.38 11.04 -5.03
CA PHE A 318 0.82 10.68 -5.77
C PHE A 318 1.40 11.86 -6.55
N SER A 319 2.65 11.75 -7.00
CA SER A 319 3.40 12.84 -7.63
C SER A 319 3.17 13.00 -9.14
N ALA A 320 2.53 12.02 -9.79
CA ALA A 320 2.37 11.98 -11.24
C ALA A 320 0.96 11.56 -11.67
N ASN A 321 0.70 11.64 -12.98
CA ASN A 321 -0.54 11.20 -13.62
C ASN A 321 -0.46 9.74 -14.10
N LEU A 322 0.26 8.87 -13.38
CA LEU A 322 0.42 7.46 -13.72
C LEU A 322 -0.27 6.60 -12.67
N GLU A 323 -1.27 5.82 -13.07
CA GLU A 323 -1.91 4.83 -12.21
C GLU A 323 -1.29 3.45 -12.42
N PHE A 324 -0.71 2.90 -11.36
CA PHE A 324 -0.14 1.57 -11.38
C PHE A 324 -1.16 0.52 -10.92
N ILE A 325 -1.52 -0.38 -11.82
CA ILE A 325 -2.39 -1.51 -11.55
C ILE A 325 -1.53 -2.77 -11.51
N ASN A 326 -1.56 -3.47 -10.38
CA ASN A 326 -0.57 -4.48 -10.04
C ASN A 326 -1.16 -5.88 -10.15
N PHE A 327 -0.47 -6.75 -10.87
CA PHE A 327 -0.85 -8.14 -11.08
C PHE A 327 0.31 -9.06 -10.73
N TYR A 328 0.00 -10.34 -10.56
CA TYR A 328 0.97 -11.40 -10.73
C TYR A 328 0.35 -12.59 -11.46
N LEU A 329 1.22 -13.33 -12.13
CA LEU A 329 0.93 -14.53 -12.89
C LEU A 329 1.52 -15.74 -12.16
N THR A 330 0.98 -16.93 -12.43
CA THR A 330 1.66 -18.19 -12.13
C THR A 330 2.06 -18.84 -13.44
N LEU A 331 3.34 -18.74 -13.80
CA LEU A 331 3.90 -19.16 -15.08
C LEU A 331 4.88 -20.30 -14.87
N ASN A 332 4.66 -21.43 -15.54
CA ASN A 332 5.57 -22.57 -15.56
C ASN A 332 6.17 -22.75 -16.95
N ASP A 333 7.24 -23.55 -17.06
CA ASP A 333 7.85 -23.84 -18.36
C ASP A 333 6.89 -24.50 -19.35
N ALA A 334 5.92 -25.29 -18.87
CA ALA A 334 4.90 -25.93 -19.71
C ALA A 334 3.90 -24.93 -20.34
N ASP A 335 3.87 -23.68 -19.87
CA ASP A 335 2.99 -22.64 -20.38
C ASP A 335 3.64 -21.85 -21.54
N LYS A 336 4.93 -22.08 -21.82
CA LYS A 336 5.76 -21.32 -22.78
C LYS A 336 5.98 -22.10 -24.07
N ASP A 337 5.61 -21.51 -25.22
CA ASP A 337 5.99 -22.04 -26.54
C ASP A 337 7.18 -21.25 -27.12
N ARG A 338 8.37 -21.86 -27.09
CA ARG A 338 9.60 -21.21 -27.58
C ARG A 338 9.68 -21.08 -29.10
N GLU A 339 8.86 -21.82 -29.85
CA GLU A 339 8.84 -21.71 -31.31
C GLU A 339 7.98 -20.52 -31.77
N THR A 340 6.83 -20.34 -31.12
CA THR A 340 5.91 -19.22 -31.44
C THR A 340 6.13 -17.98 -30.60
N GLU A 341 6.87 -18.10 -29.50
CA GLU A 341 7.19 -17.03 -28.53
C GLU A 341 5.95 -16.47 -27.81
N LEU A 342 4.96 -17.34 -27.63
CA LEU A 342 3.68 -17.01 -27.01
C LEU A 342 3.40 -17.95 -25.83
N LEU A 343 2.51 -17.51 -24.95
CA LEU A 343 1.97 -18.40 -23.93
C LEU A 343 0.87 -19.28 -24.53
N ILE A 344 0.94 -20.58 -24.22
CA ILE A 344 0.03 -21.60 -24.77
C ILE A 344 -1.29 -21.64 -23.99
N GLN A 345 -1.22 -21.38 -22.68
CA GLN A 345 -2.35 -21.50 -21.77
C GLN A 345 -2.88 -20.15 -21.33
N ASP A 346 -4.19 -20.08 -21.13
CA ASP A 346 -4.83 -18.93 -20.51
C ASP A 346 -4.63 -18.97 -18.99
N ILE A 347 -3.43 -18.59 -18.55
CA ILE A 347 -3.01 -18.72 -17.16
C ILE A 347 -3.77 -17.77 -16.22
N PRO A 348 -4.00 -18.14 -14.95
CA PRO A 348 -4.65 -17.27 -13.98
C PRO A 348 -3.84 -15.99 -13.71
N VAL A 349 -4.54 -14.87 -13.67
CA VAL A 349 -4.00 -13.55 -13.30
C VAL A 349 -4.65 -13.11 -12.00
N GLN A 350 -3.83 -12.63 -11.06
CA GLN A 350 -4.30 -12.19 -9.76
C GLN A 350 -3.85 -10.75 -9.51
N MET A 351 -4.71 -9.94 -8.93
CA MET A 351 -4.41 -8.54 -8.62
C MET A 351 -3.75 -8.40 -7.25
N GLN A 352 -2.80 -7.48 -7.13
CA GLN A 352 -2.08 -7.18 -5.90
C GLN A 352 -2.38 -5.77 -5.39
N ARG A 353 -2.37 -5.64 -4.06
CA ARG A 353 -2.45 -4.32 -3.43
C ARG A 353 -1.07 -3.66 -3.44
N HIS A 354 -0.97 -2.44 -3.96
CA HIS A 354 0.23 -1.60 -3.77
C HIS A 354 0.32 -1.12 -2.32
N SER A 355 1.52 -1.17 -1.75
CA SER A 355 1.83 -0.55 -0.47
C SER A 355 3.05 0.35 -0.64
N GLU A 356 2.85 1.65 -0.45
CA GLU A 356 3.92 2.64 -0.48
C GLU A 356 4.85 2.42 0.73
N PRO A 357 6.17 2.26 0.52
CA PRO A 357 7.12 2.20 1.61
C PRO A 357 7.14 3.49 2.43
N LEU A 358 7.53 3.36 3.70
CA LEU A 358 7.67 4.53 4.55
C LEU A 358 8.86 5.38 4.08
N THR A 359 8.62 6.68 3.90
CA THR A 359 9.65 7.70 3.66
C THR A 359 9.80 8.56 4.91
N ARG A 360 10.97 9.19 5.10
CA ARG A 360 11.21 10.14 6.20
C ARG A 360 10.23 11.30 6.14
N ARG A 361 9.92 11.78 4.93
CA ARG A 361 8.87 12.79 4.71
C ARG A 361 7.52 12.30 5.21
N LYS A 362 7.08 11.11 4.80
CA LYS A 362 5.78 10.57 5.21
C LYS A 362 5.70 10.31 6.71
N ALA A 363 6.79 9.84 7.31
CA ALA A 363 6.89 9.65 8.75
C ALA A 363 6.71 10.96 9.52
N ARG A 364 7.30 12.08 9.04
CA ARG A 364 7.11 13.41 9.60
C ARG A 364 5.66 13.88 9.47
N GLU A 365 5.05 13.72 8.29
CA GLU A 365 3.65 14.08 8.04
C GLU A 365 2.71 13.36 9.01
N ILE A 366 2.84 12.04 9.14
CA ILE A 366 1.99 11.22 10.03
C ILE A 366 2.22 11.58 11.49
N SER A 367 3.46 11.90 11.87
CA SER A 367 3.83 12.22 13.24
C SER A 367 3.62 13.70 13.61
N ALA A 368 3.15 14.53 12.67
CA ALA A 368 3.12 15.99 12.79
C ALA A 368 4.47 16.58 13.26
N ALA A 369 5.58 15.97 12.84
CA ALA A 369 6.92 16.38 13.24
C ALA A 369 7.43 17.53 12.35
N PRO A 370 8.17 18.50 12.91
CA PRO A 370 8.73 19.60 12.13
C PRO A 370 9.78 19.09 11.14
N ALA A 371 10.15 19.97 10.21
CA ALA A 371 11.30 19.73 9.34
C ALA A 371 12.56 19.44 10.17
N GLN A 372 13.39 18.54 9.67
CA GLN A 372 14.61 18.12 10.34
C GLN A 372 15.70 19.19 10.13
N PRO A 373 16.39 19.66 11.19
CA PRO A 373 17.54 20.55 11.06
C PRO A 373 18.75 19.81 10.50
N ASP A 374 19.67 20.54 9.85
CA ASP A 374 20.91 19.97 9.29
C ASP A 374 21.88 19.46 10.37
N ALA A 375 21.80 20.00 11.59
CA ALA A 375 22.63 19.59 12.71
C ALA A 375 22.21 18.23 13.29
N TYR A 376 23.19 17.46 13.75
CA TYR A 376 22.97 16.15 14.36
C TYR A 376 22.52 16.25 15.82
N THR A 377 21.71 15.27 16.23
CA THR A 377 21.49 14.93 17.64
C THR A 377 22.37 13.76 18.00
N TRP A 378 23.27 13.96 18.96
CA TRP A 378 24.15 12.91 19.46
C TRP A 378 23.45 12.15 20.58
N VAL A 379 23.56 10.82 20.58
CA VAL A 379 22.95 9.94 21.58
C VAL A 379 24.05 9.11 22.22
N ALA A 380 24.42 9.48 23.44
CA ALA A 380 25.38 8.78 24.26
C ALA A 380 24.64 7.73 25.11
N GLY A 381 24.91 6.45 24.86
CA GLY A 381 24.23 5.33 25.50
C GLY A 381 22.98 4.91 24.72
N CYS A 382 23.09 3.79 24.02
CA CYS A 382 22.02 3.16 23.27
C CYS A 382 21.34 2.04 24.06
N GLY A 383 21.34 2.11 25.40
CA GLY A 383 20.75 1.11 26.28
C GLY A 383 19.22 1.12 26.33
N ALA A 384 18.65 0.85 27.50
CA ALA A 384 17.19 0.69 27.67
C ALA A 384 16.37 1.96 27.33
N LEU A 385 16.86 3.14 27.75
CA LEU A 385 16.23 4.42 27.45
C LEU A 385 16.61 4.91 26.04
N GLY A 386 17.91 4.98 25.76
CA GLY A 386 18.44 5.51 24.51
C GLY A 386 17.91 4.79 23.27
N SER A 387 17.86 3.45 23.27
CA SER A 387 17.33 2.70 22.12
C SER A 387 15.87 3.03 21.80
N LYS A 388 15.04 3.26 22.81
CA LYS A 388 13.63 3.63 22.61
C LYS A 388 13.50 5.05 22.08
N VAL A 389 14.25 5.98 22.66
CA VAL A 389 14.27 7.39 22.22
C VAL A 389 14.73 7.48 20.76
N VAL A 390 15.82 6.78 20.40
CA VAL A 390 16.31 6.68 19.03
C VAL A 390 15.22 6.15 18.09
N MET A 391 14.51 5.09 18.47
CA MET A 391 13.43 4.56 17.64
C MET A 391 12.22 5.50 17.53
N HIS A 392 11.95 6.36 18.52
CA HIS A 392 10.92 7.39 18.41
C HIS A 392 11.33 8.52 17.47
N PHE A 393 12.58 8.98 17.52
CA PHE A 393 13.11 9.92 16.53
C PHE A 393 13.07 9.33 15.13
N ALA A 394 13.58 8.11 14.97
CA ALA A 394 13.57 7.44 13.68
C ALA A 394 12.14 7.31 13.15
N ARG A 395 11.17 6.84 13.94
CA ARG A 395 9.77 6.70 13.50
C ARG A 395 9.04 8.02 13.21
N SER A 396 9.51 9.13 13.77
CA SER A 396 8.99 10.46 13.42
C SER A 396 9.60 11.03 12.14
N GLY A 397 10.51 10.31 11.48
CA GLY A 397 11.24 10.77 10.30
C GLY A 397 12.42 11.68 10.62
N TYR A 398 12.86 11.72 11.89
CA TYR A 398 14.08 12.39 12.32
C TYR A 398 15.23 11.40 12.36
N THR A 399 16.17 11.53 11.43
CA THR A 399 17.26 10.54 11.30
C THR A 399 18.67 11.08 11.50
N ASN A 400 18.88 12.42 11.53
CA ASN A 400 20.18 13.07 11.83
C ASN A 400 20.65 12.74 13.25
N LEU A 401 21.12 11.52 13.43
CA LEU A 401 21.47 10.92 14.72
C LEU A 401 22.92 10.43 14.67
N VAL A 402 23.66 10.65 15.75
CA VAL A 402 24.94 10.00 16.00
C VAL A 402 24.78 9.09 17.21
N LEU A 403 24.84 7.78 17.00
CA LEU A 403 24.60 6.76 18.01
C LEU A 403 25.93 6.25 18.57
N LEU A 404 26.09 6.30 19.89
CA LEU A 404 27.35 5.96 20.55
C LEU A 404 27.09 5.01 21.69
N ASP A 405 27.62 3.80 21.56
CA ASP A 405 27.56 2.78 22.61
C ASP A 405 28.68 1.77 22.40
N PRO A 406 29.56 1.51 23.38
CA PRO A 406 30.62 0.54 23.26
C PRO A 406 30.12 -0.92 23.41
N ASP A 407 28.95 -1.13 23.99
CA ASP A 407 28.49 -2.46 24.39
C ASP A 407 27.82 -3.25 23.26
N ARG A 408 27.82 -4.57 23.43
CA ARG A 408 27.04 -5.51 22.63
C ARG A 408 25.70 -5.83 23.28
N LEU A 409 24.70 -6.14 22.44
CA LEU A 409 23.40 -6.61 22.90
C LEU A 409 23.54 -8.02 23.50
N SER A 410 23.09 -8.20 24.73
CA SER A 410 23.07 -9.49 25.43
C SER A 410 21.62 -9.96 25.69
N PRO A 411 21.34 -11.26 25.88
CA PRO A 411 19.97 -11.78 26.05
C PRO A 411 19.14 -11.05 27.11
N HIS A 412 19.75 -10.72 28.25
CA HIS A 412 19.08 -10.00 29.35
C HIS A 412 18.70 -8.54 29.00
N ASN A 413 19.20 -7.97 27.90
CA ASN A 413 18.81 -6.65 27.41
C ASN A 413 17.48 -6.69 26.66
N LEU A 414 17.11 -7.83 26.06
CA LEU A 414 15.93 -7.97 25.20
C LEU A 414 14.61 -7.58 25.90
N VAL A 415 14.55 -7.69 27.23
CA VAL A 415 13.36 -7.29 28.02
C VAL A 415 13.10 -5.78 28.03
N ARG A 416 14.11 -4.96 27.67
CA ARG A 416 14.05 -3.49 27.82
C ARG A 416 14.67 -2.70 26.67
N HIS A 417 15.42 -3.34 25.79
CA HIS A 417 16.04 -2.72 24.62
C HIS A 417 15.07 -2.72 23.44
N ALA A 418 15.21 -1.76 22.50
CA ALA A 418 14.34 -1.71 21.32
C ALA A 418 14.68 -2.76 20.24
N LEU A 419 15.94 -3.21 20.19
CA LEU A 419 16.38 -4.31 19.32
C LEU A 419 15.83 -5.66 19.79
N LEU A 420 15.57 -6.53 18.82
CA LEU A 420 15.06 -7.88 19.01
C LEU A 420 16.19 -8.94 18.93
N ALA A 421 15.85 -10.20 19.16
CA ALA A 421 16.77 -11.32 19.36
C ALA A 421 17.71 -11.57 18.17
N GLU A 422 17.31 -11.23 16.95
CA GLU A 422 18.15 -11.37 15.75
C GLU A 422 19.40 -10.46 15.77
N HIS A 423 19.47 -9.49 16.68
CA HIS A 423 20.62 -8.61 16.88
C HIS A 423 21.50 -9.02 18.07
N GLU A 424 21.23 -10.16 18.71
CA GLU A 424 22.02 -10.63 19.85
C GLU A 424 23.50 -10.77 19.48
N GLY A 425 24.38 -10.29 20.36
CA GLY A 425 25.84 -10.26 20.14
C GLY A 425 26.34 -9.10 19.25
N MET A 426 25.46 -8.38 18.55
CA MET A 426 25.83 -7.19 17.78
C MET A 426 26.06 -5.97 18.68
N ASN A 427 26.90 -5.01 18.26
CA ASN A 427 27.04 -3.73 18.97
C ASN A 427 25.71 -2.95 18.93
N LYS A 428 25.29 -2.39 20.07
CA LYS A 428 23.96 -1.77 20.23
C LYS A 428 23.75 -0.59 19.28
N ALA A 429 24.73 0.32 19.19
CA ALA A 429 24.63 1.51 18.33
C ALA A 429 24.62 1.14 16.84
N LEU A 430 25.52 0.24 16.43
CA LEU A 430 25.60 -0.22 15.03
C LEU A 430 24.33 -0.97 14.60
N ALA A 431 23.79 -1.83 15.47
CA ALA A 431 22.56 -2.56 15.18
C ALA A 431 21.33 -1.64 15.13
N LEU A 432 21.23 -0.62 16.01
CA LEU A 432 20.18 0.40 15.90
C LEU A 432 20.27 1.17 14.59
N LYS A 433 21.48 1.56 14.16
CA LYS A 433 21.67 2.19 12.85
C LYS A 433 21.10 1.32 11.72
N GLN A 434 21.38 0.02 11.73
CA GLN A 434 20.84 -0.91 10.74
C GLN A 434 19.31 -0.94 10.77
N VAL A 435 18.69 -0.99 11.95
CA VAL A 435 17.22 -0.97 12.09
C VAL A 435 16.62 0.34 11.59
N VAL A 436 17.25 1.49 11.88
CA VAL A 436 16.79 2.80 11.38
C VAL A 436 16.91 2.88 9.86
N GLN A 437 17.99 2.35 9.28
CA GLN A 437 18.15 2.27 7.82
C GLN A 437 17.09 1.36 7.19
N GLN A 438 16.79 0.21 7.81
CA GLN A 438 15.76 -0.72 7.34
C GLN A 438 14.35 -0.12 7.38
N LEU A 439 14.06 0.77 8.32
CA LEU A 439 12.78 1.50 8.39
C LEU A 439 12.51 2.31 7.11
N TYR A 440 13.59 2.81 6.49
CA TYR A 440 13.58 3.64 5.27
C TYR A 440 14.32 2.97 4.12
N ARG A 441 14.26 1.62 4.00
CA ARG A 441 15.08 0.83 3.07
C ARG A 441 15.01 1.21 1.59
N HIS A 442 14.01 1.99 1.19
CA HIS A 442 13.82 2.44 -0.19
C HIS A 442 14.20 3.92 -0.39
N GLU A 443 14.59 4.61 0.67
CA GLU A 443 15.34 5.86 0.55
C GLU A 443 16.83 5.52 0.40
N GLY A 444 17.60 6.48 -0.15
CA GLY A 444 19.05 6.40 -0.18
C GLY A 444 19.66 6.49 1.23
N ASP A 445 20.87 7.04 1.33
CA ASP A 445 21.55 7.14 2.61
C ASP A 445 20.71 7.90 3.65
N VAL A 446 20.25 7.14 4.65
CA VAL A 446 19.58 7.67 5.84
C VAL A 446 20.66 8.23 6.75
N ASP A 447 20.51 9.49 7.15
CA ASP A 447 21.52 10.28 7.89
C ASP A 447 21.75 9.83 9.36
N VAL A 448 21.93 8.53 9.59
CA VAL A 448 22.24 7.95 10.91
C VAL A 448 23.69 7.45 10.93
N LEU A 449 24.47 8.02 11.83
CA LEU A 449 25.83 7.60 12.12
C LEU A 449 25.85 6.77 13.41
N ALA A 450 26.75 5.80 13.49
CA ALA A 450 26.92 5.00 14.69
C ALA A 450 28.38 4.59 14.87
N ALA A 451 28.84 4.54 16.12
CA ALA A 451 30.15 4.03 16.47
C ALA A 451 30.09 3.11 17.69
N SER A 452 30.86 2.02 17.63
CA SER A 452 31.07 1.09 18.74
C SER A 452 32.06 1.65 19.78
N GLN A 453 31.91 2.92 20.14
CA GLN A 453 32.81 3.67 21.01
C GLN A 453 32.02 4.31 22.15
N SER A 454 32.69 4.56 23.29
CA SER A 454 32.13 5.44 24.32
C SER A 454 31.99 6.86 23.78
N ALA A 455 31.00 7.60 24.29
CA ALA A 455 30.84 9.00 23.97
C ALA A 455 31.99 9.88 24.50
N ASP A 456 32.87 9.39 25.38
CA ASP A 456 34.10 10.10 25.74
C ASP A 456 35.01 10.34 24.51
N PHE A 457 34.99 9.41 23.54
CA PHE A 457 35.84 9.47 22.34
C PHE A 457 35.55 10.71 21.48
N ILE A 458 34.27 11.07 21.33
CA ILE A 458 33.84 12.18 20.48
C ILE A 458 33.97 13.55 21.17
N LEU A 459 33.99 13.58 22.51
CA LEU A 459 34.17 14.79 23.31
C LEU A 459 35.64 15.14 23.52
N ALA A 460 36.54 14.16 23.31
CA ALA A 460 37.98 14.41 23.28
C ALA A 460 38.34 15.38 22.13
N PRO A 461 39.38 16.22 22.30
CA PRO A 461 39.85 17.12 21.24
C PRO A 461 40.15 16.34 19.95
N GLN A 462 39.37 16.57 18.90
CA GLN A 462 39.56 15.92 17.61
C GLN A 462 40.52 16.74 16.75
N PRO A 463 41.47 16.10 16.04
CA PRO A 463 42.42 16.78 15.15
C PRO A 463 41.79 17.21 13.80
N THR A 464 40.46 17.29 13.68
CA THR A 464 39.77 17.52 12.41
C THR A 464 39.37 18.99 12.25
N ASP A 465 39.63 19.54 11.06
CA ASP A 465 39.31 20.95 10.73
C ASP A 465 37.79 21.21 10.48
N LYS A 466 36.95 20.16 10.56
CA LYS A 466 35.50 20.24 10.33
C LYS A 466 34.74 19.32 11.30
N PRO A 467 34.36 19.80 12.51
CA PRO A 467 33.51 19.03 13.41
C PRO A 467 32.11 18.83 12.80
N LEU A 468 31.47 17.69 13.10
CA LEU A 468 30.07 17.47 12.74
C LEU A 468 29.20 18.48 13.51
N PRO A 469 28.29 19.21 12.84
CA PRO A 469 27.42 20.15 13.52
C PRO A 469 26.50 19.39 14.48
N VAL A 470 26.49 19.80 15.75
CA VAL A 470 25.70 19.18 16.81
C VAL A 470 24.75 20.22 17.38
N SER A 471 23.46 19.91 17.43
CA SER A 471 22.46 20.78 18.05
C SER A 471 22.07 20.33 19.45
N ARG A 472 22.19 19.02 19.71
CA ARG A 472 21.80 18.41 20.97
C ARG A 472 22.65 17.19 21.28
N LEU A 473 23.05 17.05 22.54
CA LEU A 473 23.61 15.81 23.09
C LEU A 473 22.58 15.21 24.05
N LEU A 474 22.16 13.99 23.78
CA LEU A 474 21.31 13.18 24.67
C LEU A 474 22.21 12.24 25.47
N ASP A 475 22.35 12.50 26.77
CA ASP A 475 23.03 11.59 27.69
C ASP A 475 22.03 10.60 28.28
N PHE A 476 22.10 9.35 27.80
CA PHE A 476 21.37 8.19 28.30
C PHE A 476 22.32 7.08 28.77
N THR A 477 23.57 7.43 29.12
CA THR A 477 24.59 6.48 29.58
C THR A 477 24.32 5.96 30.99
N ALA A 478 23.55 6.71 31.79
CA ALA A 478 23.42 6.52 33.24
C ALA A 478 24.77 6.53 33.99
N SER A 479 25.80 7.15 33.40
CA SER A 479 27.16 7.21 33.95
C SER A 479 27.44 8.57 34.56
N GLU A 480 27.78 8.61 35.84
CA GLU A 480 28.28 9.84 36.49
C GLU A 480 29.67 10.23 35.96
N ALA A 481 30.49 9.24 35.57
CA ALA A 481 31.79 9.52 34.97
C ALA A 481 31.64 10.27 33.63
N PHE A 482 30.66 9.86 32.81
CA PHE A 482 30.40 10.54 31.54
C PHE A 482 29.82 11.95 31.76
N LEU A 483 28.98 12.15 32.78
CA LEU A 483 28.55 13.49 33.16
C LEU A 483 29.75 14.41 33.43
N HIS A 484 30.74 13.92 34.18
CA HIS A 484 31.95 14.71 34.45
C HIS A 484 32.70 15.05 33.17
N THR A 485 32.85 14.09 32.24
CA THR A 485 33.43 14.35 30.91
C THR A 485 32.66 15.44 30.16
N VAL A 486 31.33 15.43 30.20
CA VAL A 486 30.50 16.45 29.53
C VAL A 486 30.72 17.83 30.13
N ILE A 487 30.76 17.95 31.47
CA ILE A 487 31.00 19.21 32.19
C ILE A 487 32.37 19.81 31.81
N ASP A 488 33.39 18.97 31.68
CA ASP A 488 34.75 19.40 31.34
C ASP A 488 34.95 19.66 29.82
N SER A 489 33.95 19.34 28.99
CA SER A 489 34.04 19.48 27.54
C SER A 489 33.47 20.81 27.03
N THR A 490 33.90 21.22 25.83
CA THR A 490 33.38 22.45 25.19
C THR A 490 31.98 22.28 24.57
N ILE A 491 31.37 21.10 24.68
CA ILE A 491 30.09 20.78 24.05
C ILE A 491 28.94 21.64 24.57
N LEU A 492 29.00 22.08 25.83
CA LEU A 492 28.01 22.94 26.46
C LEU A 492 27.92 24.32 25.80
N ASN A 493 28.98 24.75 25.10
CA ASN A 493 28.97 26.00 24.33
C ASN A 493 28.41 25.82 22.91
N GLN A 494 28.15 24.58 22.49
CA GLN A 494 27.84 24.23 21.09
C GLN A 494 26.45 23.60 20.95
N ALA A 495 25.96 22.91 21.98
CA ALA A 495 24.72 22.14 21.93
C ALA A 495 24.00 22.12 23.27
N VAL A 496 22.69 21.97 23.22
CA VAL A 496 21.88 21.69 24.41
C VAL A 496 22.15 20.25 24.85
N VAL A 497 22.60 20.06 26.09
CA VAL A 497 22.77 18.73 26.69
C VAL A 497 21.48 18.35 27.40
N SER A 498 20.96 17.16 27.12
CA SER A 498 19.76 16.61 27.74
C SER A 498 20.10 15.27 28.40
N ARG A 499 20.16 15.24 29.73
CA ARG A 499 20.48 14.03 30.49
C ARG A 499 19.19 13.37 30.99
N GLY A 500 18.95 12.14 30.55
CA GLY A 500 17.80 11.34 30.95
C GLY A 500 18.17 10.27 31.97
N LEU A 501 17.47 10.24 33.10
CA LEU A 501 17.67 9.29 34.18
C LEU A 501 16.33 8.65 34.57
N ILE A 502 16.39 7.38 34.97
CA ILE A 502 15.27 6.67 35.57
C ILE A 502 15.72 6.23 36.97
N SER A 503 14.95 6.60 37.98
CA SER A 503 15.20 6.33 39.40
C SER A 503 13.96 5.71 40.06
N ASP A 504 14.03 5.47 41.37
CA ASP A 504 12.95 4.93 42.19
C ASP A 504 12.31 3.67 41.60
N HIS A 505 13.15 2.67 41.28
CA HIS A 505 12.73 1.41 40.68
C HIS A 505 11.87 1.56 39.39
N GLY A 506 12.04 2.66 38.66
CA GLY A 506 11.28 2.95 37.44
C GLY A 506 10.08 3.88 37.65
N GLN A 507 9.80 4.34 38.87
CA GLN A 507 8.67 5.22 39.17
C GLN A 507 8.97 6.70 38.90
N LEU A 508 10.24 7.10 38.85
CA LEU A 508 10.65 8.47 38.62
C LEU A 508 11.54 8.59 37.38
N GLY A 509 11.10 9.39 36.40
CA GLY A 509 11.92 9.83 35.28
C GLY A 509 12.39 11.27 35.49
N ILE A 510 13.68 11.53 35.29
CA ILE A 510 14.27 12.86 35.41
C ILE A 510 14.92 13.21 34.07
N LEU A 511 14.58 14.39 33.54
CA LEU A 511 15.25 14.98 32.38
C LEU A 511 15.85 16.32 32.79
N SER A 512 17.18 16.41 32.74
CA SER A 512 17.92 17.65 32.99
C SER A 512 18.37 18.25 31.66
N LEU A 513 18.31 19.58 31.55
CA LEU A 513 18.68 20.35 30.36
C LEU A 513 19.68 21.42 30.75
N GLU A 514 20.80 21.51 30.03
CA GLU A 514 21.87 22.50 30.23
C GLU A 514 22.41 22.94 28.86
N GLY A 515 22.76 24.23 28.70
CA GLY A 515 23.26 24.80 27.43
C GLY A 515 22.33 25.85 26.83
#